data_AF-A0A965HZ74-F1
#
_entry.id   AF-A0A965HZ74-F1
#
_cell.length_a   1.000
_cell.length_b   1.000
_cell.length_c   1.000
_cell.angle_alpha   90.00
_cell.angle_beta   90.00
_cell.angle_gamma   90.00
#
_symmetry.space_group_name_H-M   'P 1'
#
loop_
_entity.id
_entity.type
_entity.pdbx_description
1 polymer ?
#
loop_
_entity_poly.entity_id
_entity_poly.type
_entity_poly.pdbx_seq_one_letter_code
_entity_poly.pdbx_strand_id
1 'polypeptide(L)'
;MRNAERHGVADRIEFIEGDAIPILCDEGIDPFDVVAANLFSSLLIELMPAFLPGLAADGDLVISGFLTSQTRDVVDAAEGASLKLFDFLRRGKWIAARGRHCAEND
;
A
#
# COMPACT_ATOMS: atom_id res chain seq x y z
N MET A 1 17.69 9.18 3.62
CA MET A 1 18.16 9.60 4.96
C MET A 1 18.15 11.11 5.23
N ARG A 2 18.79 11.97 4.40
CA ARG A 2 18.94 13.42 4.66
C ARG A 2 17.69 14.19 5.13
N ASN A 3 16.51 13.92 4.57
CA ASN A 3 15.27 14.56 5.01
C ASN A 3 14.87 14.12 6.43
N ALA A 4 15.02 12.84 6.77
CA ALA A 4 14.74 12.32 8.11
C ALA A 4 15.67 12.93 9.17
N GLU A 5 16.96 13.07 8.83
CA GLU A 5 17.95 13.75 9.68
C GLU A 5 17.58 15.21 9.93
N ARG A 6 17.22 15.94 8.85
CA ARG A 6 16.78 17.34 8.93
C ARG A 6 15.57 17.51 9.86
N HIS A 7 14.71 16.50 9.94
CA HIS A 7 13.51 16.53 10.78
C HIS A 7 13.71 15.83 12.15
N GLY A 8 14.91 15.33 12.46
CA GLY A 8 15.23 14.73 13.76
C GLY A 8 14.48 13.43 14.05
N VAL A 9 14.13 12.67 13.00
CA VAL A 9 13.38 11.40 13.11
C VAL A 9 14.12 10.22 12.48
N ALA A 10 15.41 10.39 12.16
CA ALA A 10 16.21 9.35 11.51
C ALA A 10 16.35 8.09 12.38
N ASP A 11 16.24 8.20 13.70
CA ASP A 11 16.21 7.10 14.67
C ASP A 11 14.90 6.30 14.66
N ARG A 12 13.88 6.78 13.93
CA ARG A 12 12.54 6.18 13.84
C ARG A 12 12.20 5.67 12.45
N ILE A 13 13.14 5.75 11.51
CA ILE A 13 12.92 5.36 10.12
C ILE A 13 14.03 4.39 9.71
N GLU A 14 13.62 3.16 9.42
CA GLU A 14 14.47 2.21 8.71
C GLU A 14 14.34 2.43 7.20
N PHE A 15 15.48 2.52 6.52
CA PHE A 15 15.52 2.64 5.07
C PHE A 15 16.02 1.32 4.48
N ILE A 16 15.18 0.67 3.67
CA ILE A 16 15.50 -0.59 3.02
C ILE A 16 15.62 -0.34 1.51
N GLU A 17 16.68 -0.84 0.90
CA GLU A 17 16.85 -0.88 -0.56
C GLU A 17 16.49 -2.28 -1.06
N GLY A 18 15.46 -2.37 -1.90
CA GLY A 18 14.99 -3.65 -2.44
C GLY A 18 13.71 -3.51 -3.25
N ASP A 19 13.26 -4.64 -3.79
CA ASP A 19 11.95 -4.76 -4.42
C ASP A 19 10.88 -4.95 -3.33
N ALA A 20 9.76 -4.24 -3.47
CA ALA A 20 8.68 -4.29 -2.49
C ALA A 20 7.95 -5.64 -2.47
N ILE A 21 7.89 -6.38 -3.58
CA ILE A 21 7.18 -7.67 -3.62
C ILE A 21 7.88 -8.71 -2.71
N PRO A 22 9.19 -8.98 -2.85
CA PRO A 22 9.88 -9.89 -1.94
C PRO A 22 9.80 -9.44 -0.48
N ILE A 23 9.89 -8.14 -0.20
CA ILE A 23 9.85 -7.60 1.16
C ILE A 23 8.47 -7.82 1.81
N LEU A 24 7.38 -7.52 1.10
CA LEU A 24 6.02 -7.67 1.62
C LEU A 24 5.59 -9.13 1.78
N CYS A 25 6.26 -10.04 1.07
CA CYS A 25 5.99 -11.48 1.12
C CYS A 25 7.02 -12.26 1.97
N ASP A 26 7.97 -11.59 2.62
CA ASP A 26 8.99 -12.25 3.46
C ASP A 26 8.39 -12.64 4.81
N GLU A 27 8.30 -13.94 5.10
CA GLU A 27 7.80 -14.47 6.38
C GLU A 27 8.69 -14.10 7.58
N GLY A 28 9.93 -13.64 7.33
CA GLY A 28 10.83 -13.11 8.36
C GLY A 28 10.56 -11.65 8.74
N ILE A 29 9.67 -10.96 8.02
CA ILE A 29 9.25 -9.58 8.31
C ILE A 29 7.83 -9.62 8.85
N ASP A 30 7.64 -9.07 10.05
CA ASP A 30 6.30 -8.96 10.63
C ASP A 30 5.40 -8.06 9.75
N PRO A 31 4.13 -8.43 9.52
CA PRO A 31 3.20 -7.61 8.76
C PRO A 31 3.00 -6.23 9.39
N PHE A 32 2.75 -5.23 8.54
CA PHE A 32 2.62 -3.84 8.97
C PHE A 32 1.18 -3.49 9.37
N ASP A 33 1.02 -2.71 10.44
CA ASP A 33 -0.28 -2.12 10.81
C ASP A 33 -0.82 -1.18 9.73
N VAL A 34 0.09 -0.51 9.01
CA VAL A 34 -0.25 0.45 7.96
C VAL A 34 0.77 0.35 6.81
N VAL A 35 0.28 0.19 5.59
CA VAL A 35 1.07 0.31 4.36
C VAL A 35 0.61 1.54 3.59
N ALA A 36 1.54 2.44 3.26
CA ALA A 36 1.28 3.61 2.42
C ALA A 36 2.13 3.55 1.13
N ALA A 37 1.47 3.49 -0.02
CA ALA A 37 2.12 3.36 -1.33
C ALA A 37 1.67 4.47 -2.30
N ASN A 38 2.58 5.38 -2.64
CA ASN A 38 2.35 6.42 -3.65
C ASN A 38 3.14 6.10 -4.92
N LEU A 39 2.55 5.31 -5.81
CA LEU A 39 3.20 4.65 -6.95
C LEU A 39 2.35 4.77 -8.23
N PHE A 40 2.94 4.46 -9.38
CA PHE A 40 2.20 4.38 -10.63
C PHE A 40 1.19 3.22 -10.62
N SER A 41 0.07 3.37 -11.33
CA SER A 41 -1.03 2.40 -11.31
C SER A 41 -0.61 0.98 -11.71
N SER A 42 0.29 0.83 -12.69
CA SER A 42 0.75 -0.48 -13.15
C SER A 42 1.48 -1.24 -12.05
N LEU A 43 2.32 -0.55 -11.28
CA LEU A 43 3.05 -1.15 -10.17
C LEU A 43 2.12 -1.39 -8.97
N LEU A 44 1.15 -0.52 -8.72
CA LEU A 44 0.11 -0.79 -7.72
C LEU A 44 -0.66 -2.07 -8.04
N ILE A 45 -1.08 -2.24 -9.30
CA ILE A 45 -1.79 -3.45 -9.77
C ILE A 45 -0.94 -4.70 -9.55
N GLU A 46 0.36 -4.64 -9.85
CA GLU A 46 1.29 -5.75 -9.61
C GLU A 46 1.49 -6.05 -8.12
N LEU A 47 1.48 -5.03 -7.26
CA LEU A 47 1.66 -5.16 -5.82
C LEU A 47 0.41 -5.59 -5.05
N MET A 48 -0.79 -5.54 -5.66
CA MET A 48 -2.04 -5.85 -4.94
C MET A 48 -1.99 -7.20 -4.19
N PRO A 49 -1.54 -8.31 -4.80
CA PRO A 49 -1.43 -9.59 -4.10
C PRO A 49 -0.43 -9.59 -2.95
N ALA A 50 0.63 -8.76 -3.03
CA ALA A 50 1.68 -8.69 -2.00
C ALA A 50 1.26 -7.84 -0.80
N PHE A 51 0.30 -6.91 -0.94
CA PHE A 51 -0.17 -6.10 0.19
C PHE A 51 -0.88 -6.94 1.25
N LEU A 52 -1.59 -8.01 0.88
CA LEU A 52 -2.33 -8.84 1.83
C LEU A 52 -1.43 -9.54 2.86
N PRO A 53 -0.39 -10.30 2.48
CA PRO A 53 0.55 -10.89 3.45
C PRO A 53 1.39 -9.83 4.18
N GLY A 54 1.66 -8.68 3.55
CA GLY A 54 2.39 -7.57 4.16
C GLY A 54 1.57 -6.73 5.15
N LEU A 55 0.26 -6.95 5.28
CA LEU A 55 -0.62 -6.23 6.19
C LEU A 55 -1.02 -7.12 7.38
N ALA A 56 -0.90 -6.57 8.59
CA ALA A 56 -1.46 -7.22 9.77
C ALA A 56 -2.98 -7.38 9.63
N ALA A 57 -3.57 -8.28 10.41
CA ALA A 57 -5.03 -8.37 10.52
C ALA A 57 -5.60 -7.00 10.94
N ASP A 58 -6.66 -6.54 10.26
CA ASP A 58 -7.23 -5.18 10.38
C ASP A 58 -6.30 -4.03 9.96
N GLY A 59 -5.14 -4.33 9.38
CA GLY A 59 -4.16 -3.36 8.90
C GLY A 59 -4.71 -2.49 7.76
N ASP A 60 -4.29 -1.23 7.73
CA ASP A 60 -4.76 -0.23 6.77
C ASP A 60 -3.81 -0.08 5.58
N LEU A 61 -4.38 -0.05 4.37
CA LEU A 61 -3.67 0.28 3.14
C LEU A 61 -4.05 1.70 2.71
N VAL A 62 -3.08 2.51 2.31
CA VAL A 62 -3.32 3.79 1.64
C VAL A 62 -2.54 3.81 0.34
N ILE A 63 -3.25 3.82 -0.79
CA ILE A 63 -2.64 3.90 -2.12
C ILE A 63 -2.92 5.24 -2.78
N SER A 64 -1.95 5.75 -3.53
CA SER A 64 -2.03 6.98 -4.31
C SER A 64 -1.12 6.89 -5.53
N GLY A 65 -1.24 7.85 -6.45
CA GLY A 65 -0.33 7.98 -7.59
C GLY A 65 -0.91 7.48 -8.91
N PHE A 66 -2.23 7.20 -8.93
CA PHE A 66 -2.97 6.83 -10.13
C PHE A 66 -4.00 7.90 -10.53
N LEU A 67 -4.33 7.91 -11.82
CA LEU A 67 -5.28 8.85 -12.40
C LEU A 67 -6.72 8.38 -12.24
N THR A 68 -7.67 9.32 -12.30
CA THR A 68 -9.10 8.99 -12.30
C THR A 68 -9.47 7.96 -13.38
N SER A 69 -8.84 8.02 -14.55
CA SER A 69 -9.06 7.08 -15.66
C SER A 69 -8.53 5.66 -15.39
N GLN A 70 -7.66 5.47 -14.40
CA GLN A 70 -7.04 4.19 -14.03
C GLN A 70 -7.70 3.56 -12.81
N THR A 71 -8.69 4.24 -12.20
CA THR A 71 -9.32 3.81 -10.95
C THR A 71 -9.93 2.42 -11.08
N ARG A 72 -10.56 2.11 -12.22
CA ARG A 72 -11.22 0.83 -12.41
C ARG A 72 -10.23 -0.33 -12.38
N ASP A 73 -9.14 -0.23 -13.14
CA ASP A 73 -8.10 -1.27 -13.20
C ASP A 73 -7.47 -1.51 -11.83
N VAL A 74 -7.24 -0.44 -11.05
CA VAL A 74 -6.69 -0.53 -9.70
C VAL A 74 -7.68 -1.20 -8.73
N VAL A 75 -8.98 -0.87 -8.84
CA VAL A 75 -10.04 -1.50 -8.03
C VAL A 75 -10.18 -2.98 -8.36
N ASP A 76 -10.24 -3.32 -9.66
CA ASP A 76 -10.40 -4.70 -10.11
C ASP A 76 -9.20 -5.56 -9.67
N ALA A 77 -7.98 -5.02 -9.71
CA ALA A 77 -6.79 -5.69 -9.21
C ALA A 77 -6.83 -5.89 -7.68
N ALA A 78 -7.29 -4.90 -6.93
CA ALA A 78 -7.43 -5.02 -5.48
C ALA A 78 -8.48 -6.08 -5.11
N GLU A 79 -9.66 -6.05 -5.75
CA GLU A 79 -10.72 -7.04 -5.55
C GLU A 79 -10.25 -8.45 -5.92
N GLY A 80 -9.50 -8.60 -7.02
CA GLY A 80 -8.87 -9.86 -7.40
C GLY A 80 -7.81 -10.38 -6.41
N ALA A 81 -7.23 -9.49 -5.60
CA ALA A 81 -6.31 -9.80 -4.52
C ALA A 81 -7.01 -9.91 -3.14
N SER A 82 -8.34 -9.99 -3.10
CA SER A 82 -9.14 -10.01 -1.87
C SER A 82 -8.97 -8.77 -0.98
N LEU A 83 -8.54 -7.64 -1.57
CA LEU A 83 -8.43 -6.35 -0.90
C LEU A 83 -9.56 -5.43 -1.37
N LYS A 84 -10.33 -4.91 -0.41
CA LYS A 84 -11.38 -3.94 -0.72
C LYS A 84 -10.86 -2.52 -0.57
N LEU A 85 -10.95 -1.73 -1.63
CA LEU A 85 -10.68 -0.30 -1.59
C LEU A 85 -11.95 0.51 -1.27
N PHE A 86 -11.79 1.56 -0.47
CA PHE A 86 -12.82 2.50 -0.04
C PHE A 86 -12.21 3.90 0.22
N ASP A 87 -13.03 4.88 0.63
CA ASP A 87 -12.62 6.26 0.92
C ASP A 87 -11.74 6.93 -0.17
N PHE A 88 -12.25 6.93 -1.40
CA PHE A 88 -11.54 7.53 -2.53
C PHE A 88 -11.51 9.06 -2.42
N LEU A 89 -10.30 9.62 -2.49
CA LEU A 89 -10.05 11.06 -2.52
C LEU A 89 -9.51 11.47 -3.88
N ARG A 90 -10.07 12.56 -4.44
CA ARG A 90 -9.66 13.10 -5.74
C ARG A 90 -9.07 14.49 -5.59
N ARG A 91 -7.88 14.71 -6.17
CA ARG A 91 -7.26 16.04 -6.33
C ARG A 91 -6.90 16.28 -7.79
N GLY A 92 -7.75 17.03 -8.48
CA GLY A 92 -7.61 17.26 -9.93
C GLY A 92 -7.82 15.95 -10.69
N LYS A 93 -6.74 15.43 -11.30
CA LYS A 93 -6.76 14.14 -12.02
C LYS A 93 -6.28 12.95 -11.18
N TRP A 94 -5.72 13.21 -10.01
CA TRP A 94 -5.10 12.19 -9.16
C TRP A 94 -6.08 11.64 -8.14
N ILE A 95 -5.97 10.34 -7.86
CA ILE A 95 -6.76 9.61 -6.88
C ILE A 95 -5.84 9.05 -5.80
N ALA A 96 -6.35 9.06 -4.57
CA ALA A 96 -5.90 8.20 -3.48
C ALA A 96 -7.09 7.36 -2.98
N ALA A 97 -6.82 6.18 -2.44
CA ALA A 97 -7.83 5.29 -1.86
C ALA A 97 -7.28 4.63 -0.61
N ARG A 98 -8.17 4.26 0.30
CA ARG A 98 -7.86 3.41 1.44
C ARG A 98 -8.26 1.97 1.13
N GLY A 99 -7.57 1.01 1.71
CA GLY A 99 -7.99 -0.39 1.80
C GLY A 99 -7.78 -0.90 3.22
N ARG A 100 -8.27 -2.10 3.49
CA ARG A 100 -8.07 -2.75 4.78
C ARG A 100 -7.97 -4.25 4.61
N HIS A 101 -7.07 -4.88 5.34
CA HIS A 101 -7.05 -6.33 5.52
C HIS A 101 -8.16 -6.70 6.49
N CYS A 102 -9.38 -6.93 5.98
CA CYS A 102 -10.45 -7.47 6.80
C CYS A 102 -10.08 -8.92 7.12
N ALA A 103 -9.85 -9.25 8.39
CA ALA A 103 -9.87 -10.64 8.80
C ALA A 103 -11.27 -11.20 8.45
N GLU A 104 -11.32 -12.33 7.75
CA GLU A 104 -12.57 -13.10 7.68
C GLU A 104 -12.97 -13.40 9.13
N ASN A 105 -14.06 -12.80 9.59
CA ASN A 105 -14.69 -13.24 10.83
C ASN A 105 -15.27 -14.64 10.57
N ASP A 106 -14.79 -15.63 11.33
CA ASP A 106 -15.40 -16.96 11.51
C ASP A 106 -16.93 -16.90 11.71
#